data_AF-A0A259SFE5-F1
#
_entry.id   AF-A0A259SFE5-F1
#
_cell.length_a   1.000
_cell.length_b   1.000
_cell.length_c   1.000
_cell.angle_alpha   90.00
_cell.angle_beta   90.00
_cell.angle_gamma   90.00
#
_symmetry.space_group_name_H-M   'P 1'
#
loop_
_entity.id
_entity.type
_entity.pdbx_description
1 polymer ?
#
loop_
_entity_poly.entity_id
_entity_poly.type
_entity_poly.pdbx_seq_one_letter_code
_entity_poly.pdbx_strand_id
1 'polypeptide(L)'
;DLIESEIQIGQKEILGQPVKINLANLNTGHLVYLVDHPVFSARQGNPYIGPDGNNWHDNPDRYGLFCRAVVALSTGLFGDAWKPDIIHSNDWQTGLIPALLSESSSPKNIFTIHNLAYQGVFDRPTFERLGLPWSLWRPDALEYWGNMSFMKAGIVFSEFVTTVSKTYAQEIQSPEFGYGLDGLLHHKQNRLKGILNGIGEDWNPQTDPMLENPFSTEDMTGKAIIKENIQREFGLTIDGNIPLITYVGRLVEQKGIDLLIQAIETLGGTQVQFAILGAGEHRFEHALRSLAAKNPDRIAVVIGYDEKLAHRLEAAGDAFIMPSRFEPCGLNQMYSLRYGTLPIVHRVGGLADTVSHITPESIKDGSASGIVIDHLDVSAIHWAIGYFMEIYKDRNLYRKIQRQGMQKDFGWITSAKEYKKIYSAALKGQTYDESSQHEH
;
A
#
# COMPACT_ATOMS: atom_id res chain seq x y z
N ASP A 1 -7.56 2.51 24.33
CA ASP A 1 -6.66 3.64 24.06
C ASP A 1 -7.11 4.49 22.87
N LEU A 2 -7.54 3.91 21.74
CA LEU A 2 -8.04 4.67 20.59
C LEU A 2 -9.49 5.16 20.71
N ILE A 3 -10.35 4.43 21.43
CA ILE A 3 -11.77 4.74 21.60
C ILE A 3 -11.93 5.68 22.80
N GLU A 4 -12.43 6.89 22.55
CA GLU A 4 -12.75 7.89 23.58
C GLU A 4 -14.11 7.61 24.22
N SER A 5 -15.11 7.26 23.40
CA SER A 5 -16.43 6.87 23.87
C SER A 5 -17.07 5.87 22.92
N GLU A 6 -17.96 5.04 23.45
CA GLU A 6 -18.65 4.00 22.67
C GLU A 6 -20.09 3.87 23.17
N ILE A 7 -21.03 3.86 22.23
CA ILE A 7 -22.45 3.63 22.51
C ILE A 7 -22.99 2.49 21.65
N GLN A 8 -23.78 1.60 22.24
CA GLN A 8 -24.45 0.56 21.46
C GLN A 8 -25.63 1.18 20.68
N ILE A 9 -25.59 1.07 19.36
CA ILE A 9 -26.67 1.53 18.47
C ILE A 9 -27.83 0.53 18.46
N GLY A 10 -27.51 -0.77 18.47
CA GLY A 10 -28.54 -1.80 18.56
C GLY A 10 -28.00 -3.21 18.40
N GLN A 11 -28.90 -4.18 18.52
CA GLN A 11 -28.64 -5.60 18.30
C GLN A 11 -29.71 -6.16 17.35
N LYS A 12 -29.30 -6.92 16.34
CA LYS A 12 -30.19 -7.58 15.37
C LYS A 12 -29.73 -8.98 15.06
N GLU A 13 -30.67 -9.84 14.68
CA GLU A 13 -30.36 -11.17 14.16
C GLU A 13 -29.92 -11.07 12.69
N ILE A 14 -28.71 -11.52 12.40
CA ILE A 14 -28.12 -11.59 11.06
C ILE A 14 -27.60 -13.00 10.86
N LEU A 15 -28.09 -13.69 9.83
CA LEU A 15 -27.82 -15.13 9.61
C LEU A 15 -28.16 -16.01 10.84
N GLY A 16 -29.20 -15.62 11.60
CA GLY A 16 -29.60 -16.32 12.82
C GLY A 16 -28.62 -16.18 13.99
N GLN A 17 -27.74 -15.16 13.93
CA GLN A 17 -26.80 -14.84 14.99
C GLN A 17 -27.02 -13.39 15.49
N PRO A 18 -26.94 -13.14 16.80
CA PRO A 18 -27.11 -11.81 17.37
C PRO A 18 -25.87 -10.95 17.10
N VAL A 19 -26.01 -9.96 16.22
CA VAL A 19 -24.95 -8.98 15.90
C VAL A 19 -25.26 -7.65 16.55
N LYS A 20 -24.28 -7.09 17.25
CA LYS A 20 -24.36 -5.75 17.83
C LYS A 20 -23.61 -4.76 16.96
N ILE A 21 -24.14 -3.54 16.87
CA ILE A 21 -23.46 -2.41 16.26
C ILE A 21 -23.23 -1.37 17.35
N ASN A 22 -21.98 -0.97 17.53
CA ASN A 22 -21.59 0.12 18.42
C ASN A 22 -21.09 1.29 17.59
N LEU A 23 -21.35 2.52 18.04
CA LEU A 23 -20.77 3.73 17.49
C LEU A 23 -19.71 4.22 18.46
N ALA A 24 -18.46 4.22 18.01
CA ALA A 24 -17.31 4.68 18.75
C ALA A 24 -16.84 6.04 18.22
N ASN A 25 -16.50 6.96 19.12
CA ASN A 25 -15.70 8.13 18.80
C ASN A 25 -14.23 7.82 19.08
N LEU A 26 -13.38 8.00 18.08
CA LEU A 26 -11.94 7.84 18.26
C LEU A 26 -11.33 9.12 18.83
N ASN A 27 -10.19 8.99 19.51
CA ASN A 27 -9.38 10.12 19.98
C ASN A 27 -8.93 11.09 18.86
N THR A 28 -9.03 10.68 17.60
CA THR A 28 -8.80 11.50 16.40
C THR A 28 -10.03 12.30 15.95
N GLY A 29 -11.16 12.17 16.64
CA GLY A 29 -12.45 12.78 16.28
C GLY A 29 -13.23 12.05 15.18
N HIS A 30 -12.73 10.92 14.69
CA HIS A 30 -13.44 10.10 13.70
C HIS A 30 -14.49 9.22 14.37
N LEU A 31 -15.67 9.17 13.78
CA LEU A 31 -16.75 8.24 14.17
C LEU A 31 -16.58 6.90 13.46
N VAL A 32 -16.67 5.80 14.22
CA VAL A 32 -16.52 4.44 13.70
C VAL A 32 -17.68 3.57 14.17
N TYR A 33 -18.37 2.93 13.22
CA TYR A 33 -19.31 1.86 13.54
C TYR A 33 -18.55 0.53 13.68
N LEU A 34 -18.64 -0.09 14.85
CA LEU A 34 -18.01 -1.36 15.19
C LEU A 34 -19.05 -2.48 15.10
N VAL A 35 -18.74 -3.52 14.32
CA VAL A 35 -19.52 -4.76 14.28
C VAL A 35 -19.02 -5.67 15.39
N ASP A 36 -19.80 -5.78 16.47
CA ASP A 36 -19.47 -6.60 17.63
C ASP A 36 -20.16 -7.96 17.55
N HIS A 37 -19.32 -9.01 17.49
CA HIS A 37 -19.71 -10.41 17.47
C HIS A 37 -18.54 -11.28 17.96
N PRO A 38 -18.77 -12.38 18.70
CA PRO A 38 -17.70 -13.25 19.23
C PRO A 38 -16.72 -13.80 18.16
N VAL A 39 -17.17 -13.92 16.91
CA VAL A 39 -16.33 -14.37 15.78
C VAL A 39 -15.20 -13.38 15.42
N PHE A 40 -15.30 -12.13 15.89
CA PHE A 40 -14.28 -11.08 15.72
C PHE A 40 -13.43 -10.88 16.97
N SER A 41 -13.66 -11.65 18.04
CA SER A 41 -12.85 -11.56 19.26
C SER A 41 -11.36 -11.83 18.98
N ALA A 42 -10.52 -11.22 19.80
CA ALA A 42 -9.07 -11.39 19.72
C ALA A 42 -8.68 -12.86 19.80
N ARG A 43 -7.85 -13.30 18.85
CA ARG A 43 -7.34 -14.67 18.74
C ARG A 43 -5.84 -14.62 18.41
N GLN A 44 -5.11 -15.67 18.81
CA GLN A 44 -3.68 -15.79 18.49
C GLN A 44 -3.48 -15.84 16.97
N GLY A 45 -2.52 -15.08 16.44
CA GLY A 45 -2.37 -14.86 15.01
C GLY A 45 -2.73 -13.43 14.65
N ASN A 46 -3.24 -13.22 13.44
CA ASN A 46 -3.73 -11.91 12.99
C ASN A 46 -5.21 -12.00 12.54
N PRO A 47 -5.85 -10.88 12.16
CA PRO A 47 -7.25 -10.89 11.74
C PRO A 47 -7.61 -11.85 10.61
N TYR A 48 -6.64 -12.32 9.81
CA TYR A 48 -6.84 -13.13 8.59
C TYR A 48 -6.17 -14.51 8.65
N ILE A 49 -5.06 -14.64 9.38
CA ILE A 49 -4.15 -15.79 9.39
C ILE A 49 -3.94 -16.31 10.81
N GLY A 50 -3.96 -17.63 10.97
CA GLY A 50 -3.70 -18.34 12.22
C GLY A 50 -2.22 -18.37 12.62
N PRO A 51 -1.92 -18.86 13.84
CA PRO A 51 -0.54 -18.95 14.32
C PRO A 51 0.31 -19.94 13.52
N ASP A 52 -0.32 -20.81 12.74
CA ASP A 52 0.29 -21.76 11.81
C ASP A 52 0.65 -21.14 10.44
N GLY A 53 0.32 -19.86 10.23
CA GLY A 53 0.57 -19.16 8.96
C GLY A 53 -0.49 -19.40 7.89
N ASN A 54 -1.54 -20.18 8.17
CA ASN A 54 -2.63 -20.45 7.22
C ASN A 54 -3.81 -19.50 7.42
N ASN A 55 -4.59 -19.27 6.37
CA ASN A 55 -5.85 -18.54 6.48
C ASN A 55 -6.78 -19.23 7.47
N TRP A 56 -7.48 -18.44 8.29
CA TRP A 56 -8.53 -18.99 9.12
C TRP A 56 -9.64 -19.62 8.26
N HIS A 57 -10.04 -20.84 8.59
CA HIS A 57 -11.09 -21.57 7.86
C HIS A 57 -12.45 -20.86 7.91
N ASP A 58 -12.69 -20.05 8.96
CA ASP A 58 -13.92 -19.29 9.20
C ASP A 58 -13.91 -17.89 8.57
N ASN A 59 -12.85 -17.53 7.83
CA ASN A 59 -12.78 -16.25 7.12
C ASN A 59 -14.01 -15.94 6.24
N PRO A 60 -14.53 -16.85 5.39
CA PRO A 60 -15.72 -16.53 4.59
C PRO A 60 -16.94 -16.24 5.47
N ASP A 61 -17.12 -16.97 6.57
CA ASP A 61 -18.22 -16.80 7.52
C ASP A 61 -18.09 -15.46 8.27
N ARG A 62 -16.89 -15.11 8.73
CA ARG A 62 -16.57 -13.83 9.40
C ARG A 62 -16.85 -12.64 8.52
N TYR A 63 -16.27 -12.61 7.32
CA TYR A 63 -16.39 -11.47 6.43
C TYR A 63 -17.76 -11.44 5.72
N GLY A 64 -18.41 -12.59 5.52
CA GLY A 64 -19.81 -12.67 5.11
C GLY A 64 -20.76 -12.07 6.15
N LEU A 65 -20.56 -12.38 7.44
CA LEU A 65 -21.33 -11.78 8.54
C LEU A 65 -21.09 -10.27 8.63
N PHE A 66 -19.83 -9.84 8.51
CA PHE A 66 -19.45 -8.42 8.48
C PHE A 66 -20.16 -7.68 7.35
N CYS A 67 -20.10 -8.20 6.11
CA CYS A 67 -20.77 -7.59 4.96
C CYS A 67 -22.27 -7.43 5.19
N ARG A 68 -22.94 -8.46 5.74
CA ARG A 68 -24.38 -8.39 6.04
C ARG A 68 -24.71 -7.41 7.17
N ALA A 69 -23.86 -7.30 8.17
CA ALA A 69 -23.99 -6.30 9.22
C ALA A 69 -23.91 -4.88 8.67
N VAL A 70 -22.96 -4.63 7.76
CA VAL A 70 -22.84 -3.33 7.07
C VAL A 70 -24.06 -3.04 6.20
N VAL A 71 -24.55 -4.02 5.43
CA VAL A 71 -25.78 -3.88 4.61
C VAL A 71 -27.00 -3.59 5.48
N ALA A 72 -27.15 -4.30 6.60
CA ALA A 72 -28.24 -4.08 7.55
C ALA A 72 -28.16 -2.66 8.16
N LEU A 73 -26.97 -2.21 8.53
CA LEU A 73 -26.75 -0.85 9.02
C LEU A 73 -27.11 0.19 7.94
N SER A 74 -26.60 0.04 6.71
CA SER A 74 -26.76 1.01 5.63
C SER A 74 -28.19 1.11 5.10
N THR A 75 -28.99 0.05 5.25
CA THR A 75 -30.40 0.02 4.84
C THR A 75 -31.37 0.42 5.96
N GLY A 76 -30.85 0.84 7.12
CA GLY A 76 -31.65 1.35 8.24
C GLY A 76 -32.24 0.28 9.15
N LEU A 77 -31.77 -0.97 9.09
CA LEU A 77 -32.28 -2.03 9.98
C LEU A 77 -32.00 -1.71 11.46
N PHE A 78 -30.92 -0.96 11.74
CA PHE A 78 -30.56 -0.51 13.08
C PHE A 78 -31.16 0.87 13.46
N GLY A 79 -32.12 1.38 12.67
CA GLY A 79 -32.81 2.65 12.90
C GLY A 79 -32.46 3.74 11.86
N ASP A 80 -33.14 4.88 11.96
CA ASP A 80 -33.00 6.00 11.00
C ASP A 80 -31.91 7.02 11.36
N ALA A 81 -31.04 6.72 12.33
CA ALA A 81 -30.05 7.68 12.82
C ALA A 81 -29.04 8.11 11.72
N TRP A 82 -28.70 7.22 10.79
CA TRP A 82 -27.79 7.50 9.68
C TRP A 82 -27.98 6.51 8.53
N LYS A 83 -28.08 7.02 7.30
CA LYS A 83 -28.07 6.22 6.06
C LYS A 83 -27.03 6.81 5.11
N PRO A 84 -26.05 6.04 4.62
CA PRO A 84 -25.04 6.55 3.71
C PRO A 84 -25.63 6.79 2.32
N ASP A 85 -25.12 7.79 1.62
CA ASP A 85 -25.34 7.95 0.17
C ASP A 85 -24.42 7.01 -0.65
N ILE A 86 -23.24 6.69 -0.08
CA ILE A 86 -22.20 5.87 -0.71
C ILE A 86 -21.64 4.89 0.32
N ILE A 87 -21.47 3.65 -0.09
CA ILE A 87 -20.58 2.69 0.57
C ILE A 87 -19.32 2.54 -0.27
N HIS A 88 -18.17 2.78 0.35
CA HIS A 88 -16.88 2.49 -0.25
C HIS A 88 -16.27 1.25 0.41
N SER A 89 -16.34 0.14 -0.31
CA SER A 89 -15.82 -1.17 0.09
C SER A 89 -14.35 -1.30 -0.31
N ASN A 90 -13.55 -1.99 0.51
CA ASN A 90 -12.11 -2.17 0.35
C ASN A 90 -11.77 -3.67 0.39
N ASP A 91 -11.18 -4.17 -0.71
CA ASP A 91 -10.74 -5.55 -0.90
C ASP A 91 -11.81 -6.64 -0.67
N TRP A 92 -11.39 -7.90 -0.82
CA TRP A 92 -12.27 -9.06 -0.82
C TRP A 92 -13.10 -9.20 0.47
N GLN A 93 -12.60 -8.73 1.62
CA GLN A 93 -13.28 -8.82 2.91
C GLN A 93 -14.62 -8.08 2.93
N THR A 94 -14.76 -7.05 2.08
CA THR A 94 -16.00 -6.27 1.93
C THR A 94 -16.65 -6.46 0.57
N GLY A 95 -16.06 -7.29 -0.30
CA GLY A 95 -16.48 -7.45 -1.69
C GLY A 95 -17.89 -8.01 -1.88
N LEU A 96 -18.49 -8.66 -0.86
CA LEU A 96 -19.89 -9.07 -0.93
C LEU A 96 -20.89 -7.91 -0.77
N ILE A 97 -20.50 -6.78 -0.17
CA ILE A 97 -21.44 -5.68 0.11
C ILE A 97 -22.12 -5.17 -1.18
N PRO A 98 -21.39 -4.85 -2.27
CA PRO A 98 -22.02 -4.39 -3.50
C PRO A 98 -23.00 -5.43 -4.09
N ALA A 99 -22.66 -6.72 -4.02
CA ALA A 99 -23.53 -7.79 -4.52
C ALA A 99 -24.80 -7.97 -3.65
N LEU A 100 -24.69 -7.85 -2.34
CA LEU A 100 -25.83 -7.93 -1.42
C LEU A 100 -26.78 -6.72 -1.55
N LEU A 101 -26.27 -5.59 -2.08
CA LEU A 101 -27.04 -4.39 -2.37
C LEU A 101 -27.45 -4.26 -3.85
N SER A 102 -27.24 -5.30 -4.68
CA SER A 102 -27.41 -5.19 -6.14
C SER A 102 -28.82 -4.81 -6.59
N GLU A 103 -29.83 -5.10 -5.77
CA GLU A 103 -31.24 -4.74 -6.04
C GLU A 103 -31.63 -3.38 -5.45
N SER A 104 -30.74 -2.75 -4.68
CA SER A 104 -30.96 -1.43 -4.11
C SER A 104 -30.42 -0.33 -5.03
N SER A 105 -31.16 0.76 -5.17
CA SER A 105 -30.71 1.94 -5.90
C SER A 105 -29.81 2.88 -5.07
N SER A 106 -29.82 2.70 -3.74
CA SER A 106 -29.04 3.46 -2.75
C SER A 106 -28.67 2.57 -1.55
N PRO A 107 -27.47 2.71 -0.95
CA PRO A 107 -26.37 3.59 -1.34
C PRO A 107 -25.70 3.18 -2.66
N LYS A 108 -24.95 4.10 -3.27
CA LYS A 108 -24.01 3.78 -4.36
C LYS A 108 -22.80 3.02 -3.82
N ASN A 109 -22.26 2.09 -4.58
CA ASN A 109 -21.16 1.23 -4.21
C ASN A 109 -19.88 1.59 -4.97
N ILE A 110 -18.84 1.96 -4.24
CA ILE A 110 -17.47 2.10 -4.73
C ILE A 110 -16.66 0.94 -4.18
N PHE A 111 -15.73 0.39 -4.96
CA PHE A 111 -14.91 -0.73 -4.54
C PHE A 111 -13.43 -0.49 -4.85
N THR A 112 -12.57 -0.41 -3.83
CA THR A 112 -11.12 -0.32 -4.00
C THR A 112 -10.46 -1.68 -3.92
N ILE A 113 -9.59 -1.96 -4.89
CA ILE A 113 -8.65 -3.07 -4.89
C ILE A 113 -7.29 -2.54 -4.42
N HIS A 114 -6.80 -2.96 -3.26
CA HIS A 114 -5.43 -2.64 -2.82
C HIS A 114 -4.45 -3.72 -3.26
N ASN A 115 -4.89 -4.97 -3.28
CA ASN A 115 -4.06 -6.11 -3.68
C ASN A 115 -4.89 -7.20 -4.35
N LEU A 116 -4.75 -7.31 -5.67
CA LEU A 116 -5.54 -8.22 -6.49
C LEU A 116 -5.15 -9.70 -6.30
N ALA A 117 -4.00 -9.99 -5.67
CA ALA A 117 -3.59 -11.34 -5.35
C ALA A 117 -4.50 -12.01 -4.30
N TYR A 118 -5.18 -11.22 -3.46
CA TYR A 118 -6.09 -11.72 -2.42
C TYR A 118 -7.54 -11.54 -2.84
N GLN A 119 -8.12 -12.61 -3.42
CA GLN A 119 -9.44 -12.51 -4.06
C GLN A 119 -10.61 -13.01 -3.20
N GLY A 120 -10.34 -13.68 -2.07
CA GLY A 120 -11.38 -14.33 -1.28
C GLY A 120 -12.13 -15.38 -2.09
N VAL A 121 -11.40 -16.37 -2.60
CA VAL A 121 -11.97 -17.48 -3.40
C VAL A 121 -12.43 -18.58 -2.47
N PHE A 122 -13.70 -18.97 -2.59
CA PHE A 122 -14.35 -19.96 -1.72
C PHE A 122 -15.21 -20.92 -2.52
N ASP A 123 -15.38 -22.14 -2.01
CA ASP A 123 -16.11 -23.20 -2.69
C ASP A 123 -17.64 -23.00 -2.66
N ARG A 124 -18.34 -23.82 -3.46
CA ARG A 124 -19.80 -23.83 -3.54
C ARG A 124 -20.48 -24.17 -2.19
N PRO A 125 -20.05 -25.17 -1.41
CA PRO A 125 -20.61 -25.40 -0.07
C PRO A 125 -20.54 -24.17 0.83
N THR A 126 -19.48 -23.37 0.73
CA THR A 126 -19.39 -22.09 1.44
C THR A 126 -20.41 -21.07 0.94
N PHE A 127 -20.62 -20.93 -0.37
CA PHE A 127 -21.69 -20.08 -0.91
C PHE A 127 -23.07 -20.43 -0.35
N GLU A 128 -23.40 -21.73 -0.32
CA GLU A 128 -24.67 -22.24 0.21
C GLU A 128 -24.78 -21.99 1.72
N ARG A 129 -23.71 -22.25 2.48
CA ARG A 129 -23.64 -22.01 3.93
C ARG A 129 -23.84 -20.53 4.29
N LEU A 130 -23.30 -19.61 3.50
CA LEU A 130 -23.48 -18.18 3.69
C LEU A 130 -24.91 -17.68 3.36
N GLY A 131 -25.78 -18.55 2.84
CA GLY A 131 -27.16 -18.22 2.48
C GLY A 131 -27.24 -17.14 1.41
N LEU A 132 -26.30 -17.15 0.46
CA LEU A 132 -26.31 -16.20 -0.66
C LEU A 132 -27.40 -16.59 -1.67
N PRO A 133 -28.11 -15.61 -2.27
CA PRO A 133 -29.13 -15.92 -3.28
C PRO A 133 -28.53 -16.67 -4.47
N TRP A 134 -29.15 -17.78 -4.88
CA TRP A 134 -28.70 -18.60 -6.01
C TRP A 134 -28.54 -17.84 -7.32
N SER A 135 -29.28 -16.74 -7.50
CA SER A 135 -29.10 -15.84 -8.65
C SER A 135 -27.65 -15.35 -8.76
N LEU A 136 -26.92 -15.15 -7.66
CA LEU A 136 -25.54 -14.69 -7.67
C LEU A 136 -24.52 -15.74 -8.13
N TRP A 137 -24.87 -17.03 -8.17
CA TRP A 137 -23.98 -18.10 -8.65
C TRP A 137 -24.02 -18.24 -10.17
N ARG A 138 -23.43 -17.26 -10.87
CA ARG A 138 -23.34 -17.23 -12.33
C ARG A 138 -22.08 -16.50 -12.81
N PRO A 139 -21.58 -16.78 -14.03
CA PRO A 139 -20.30 -16.26 -14.51
C PRO A 139 -20.22 -14.73 -14.59
N ASP A 140 -21.34 -14.04 -14.79
CA ASP A 140 -21.45 -12.58 -14.79
C ASP A 140 -21.62 -11.97 -13.37
N ALA A 141 -21.58 -12.79 -12.32
CA ALA A 141 -21.72 -12.39 -10.91
C ALA A 141 -20.56 -12.94 -10.05
N LEU A 142 -20.83 -13.79 -9.05
CA LEU A 142 -19.84 -14.24 -8.07
C LEU A 142 -19.04 -15.46 -8.53
N GLU A 143 -19.57 -16.27 -9.45
CA GLU A 143 -18.96 -17.54 -9.86
C GLU A 143 -17.57 -17.31 -10.46
N TYR A 144 -16.61 -18.17 -10.12
CA TYR A 144 -15.21 -18.05 -10.50
C TYR A 144 -14.57 -19.44 -10.61
N TRP A 145 -14.65 -20.04 -11.80
CA TRP A 145 -14.11 -21.37 -12.14
C TRP A 145 -14.53 -22.48 -11.17
N GLY A 146 -15.83 -22.61 -10.94
CA GLY A 146 -16.43 -23.59 -10.04
C GLY A 146 -16.42 -23.18 -8.55
N ASN A 147 -15.82 -22.04 -8.24
CA ASN A 147 -15.83 -21.41 -6.92
C ASN A 147 -16.62 -20.08 -6.96
N MET A 148 -16.60 -19.31 -5.88
CA MET A 148 -16.97 -17.89 -5.87
C MET A 148 -15.78 -17.02 -5.48
N SER A 149 -15.77 -15.76 -5.93
CA SER A 149 -14.77 -14.77 -5.53
C SER A 149 -15.45 -13.52 -4.95
N PHE A 150 -15.12 -13.18 -3.71
CA PHE A 150 -15.64 -11.96 -3.08
C PHE A 150 -15.09 -10.71 -3.76
N MET A 151 -13.82 -10.72 -4.16
CA MET A 151 -13.21 -9.63 -4.94
C MET A 151 -13.95 -9.41 -6.26
N LYS A 152 -14.26 -10.50 -6.98
CA LYS A 152 -15.05 -10.43 -8.21
C LYS A 152 -16.43 -9.81 -7.96
N ALA A 153 -17.09 -10.18 -6.86
CA ALA A 153 -18.38 -9.61 -6.48
C ALA A 153 -18.31 -8.08 -6.35
N GLY A 154 -17.30 -7.57 -5.65
CA GLY A 154 -17.08 -6.12 -5.50
C GLY A 154 -16.86 -5.43 -6.84
N ILE A 155 -16.03 -6.02 -7.70
CA ILE A 155 -15.75 -5.49 -9.05
C ILE A 155 -17.02 -5.46 -9.92
N VAL A 156 -17.80 -6.54 -9.92
CA VAL A 156 -19.00 -6.68 -10.76
C VAL A 156 -20.08 -5.68 -10.38
N PHE A 157 -20.40 -5.57 -9.10
CA PHE A 157 -21.61 -4.88 -8.63
C PHE A 157 -21.39 -3.41 -8.23
N SER A 158 -20.16 -2.91 -8.25
CA SER A 158 -19.88 -1.49 -7.96
C SER A 158 -20.05 -0.56 -9.17
N GLU A 159 -20.49 0.67 -8.90
CA GLU A 159 -20.57 1.78 -9.85
C GLU A 159 -19.19 2.16 -10.37
N PHE A 160 -18.20 2.25 -9.47
CA PHE A 160 -16.79 2.47 -9.79
C PHE A 160 -15.91 1.49 -9.04
N VAL A 161 -14.84 1.09 -9.71
CA VAL A 161 -13.75 0.33 -9.12
C VAL A 161 -12.54 1.25 -9.05
N THR A 162 -11.92 1.36 -7.89
CA THR A 162 -10.71 2.13 -7.68
C THR A 162 -9.54 1.21 -7.35
N THR A 163 -8.34 1.68 -7.58
CA THR A 163 -7.10 1.02 -7.15
C THR A 163 -6.05 2.09 -6.82
N VAL A 164 -4.96 1.69 -6.21
CA VAL A 164 -4.06 2.61 -5.47
C VAL A 164 -3.00 3.31 -6.33
N SER A 165 -3.05 3.19 -7.66
CA SER A 165 -2.25 3.98 -8.60
C SER A 165 -2.77 3.85 -10.04
N LYS A 166 -2.41 4.81 -10.92
CA LYS A 166 -2.86 4.87 -12.33
C LYS A 166 -2.20 3.77 -13.14
N THR A 167 -0.89 3.60 -13.00
CA THR A 167 -0.16 2.53 -13.67
C THR A 167 -0.67 1.17 -13.23
N TYR A 168 -0.92 0.96 -11.92
CA TYR A 168 -1.47 -0.32 -11.46
C TYR A 168 -2.89 -0.59 -11.99
N ALA A 169 -3.74 0.43 -12.14
CA ALA A 169 -5.04 0.29 -12.82
C ALA A 169 -4.91 -0.21 -14.27
N GLN A 170 -3.83 0.14 -14.97
CA GLN A 170 -3.56 -0.35 -16.32
C GLN A 170 -2.98 -1.77 -16.27
N GLU A 171 -2.00 -2.02 -15.40
CA GLU A 171 -1.32 -3.30 -15.26
C GLU A 171 -2.30 -4.45 -14.97
N ILE A 172 -3.24 -4.28 -14.02
CA ILE A 172 -4.19 -5.33 -13.62
C ILE A 172 -5.20 -5.72 -14.70
N GLN A 173 -5.24 -5.02 -15.82
CA GLN A 173 -6.03 -5.40 -16.99
C GLN A 173 -5.28 -6.36 -17.92
N SER A 174 -4.01 -6.66 -17.63
CA SER A 174 -3.20 -7.63 -18.35
C SER A 174 -3.16 -8.99 -17.63
N PRO A 175 -2.95 -10.10 -18.35
CA PRO A 175 -2.85 -11.43 -17.73
C PRO A 175 -1.73 -11.55 -16.69
N GLU A 176 -0.65 -10.78 -16.83
CA GLU A 176 0.52 -10.83 -15.94
C GLU A 176 0.19 -10.35 -14.52
N PHE A 177 -0.63 -9.29 -14.40
CA PHE A 177 -0.94 -8.65 -13.11
C PHE A 177 -2.41 -8.79 -12.70
N GLY A 178 -3.29 -9.27 -13.59
CA GLY A 178 -4.73 -9.32 -13.33
C GLY A 178 -5.19 -10.52 -12.52
N TYR A 179 -4.30 -11.50 -12.23
CA TYR A 179 -4.62 -12.71 -11.47
C TYR A 179 -5.91 -13.39 -11.95
N GLY A 180 -6.13 -13.43 -13.28
CA GLY A 180 -7.32 -14.03 -13.89
C GLY A 180 -8.61 -13.20 -13.82
N LEU A 181 -8.55 -11.98 -13.27
CA LEU A 181 -9.62 -10.98 -13.32
C LEU A 181 -9.35 -9.91 -14.39
N ASP A 182 -8.27 -10.03 -15.15
CA ASP A 182 -7.83 -9.11 -16.21
C ASP A 182 -8.93 -8.82 -17.23
N GLY A 183 -9.56 -9.85 -17.81
CA GLY A 183 -10.66 -9.67 -18.76
C GLY A 183 -11.86 -8.92 -18.18
N LEU A 184 -12.19 -9.15 -16.91
CA LEU A 184 -13.27 -8.44 -16.21
C LEU A 184 -12.90 -6.97 -15.97
N LEU A 185 -11.68 -6.72 -15.51
CA LEU A 185 -11.17 -5.38 -15.23
C LEU A 185 -11.04 -4.57 -16.52
N HIS A 186 -10.59 -5.20 -17.60
CA HIS A 186 -10.53 -4.60 -18.92
C HIS A 186 -11.92 -4.23 -19.45
N HIS A 187 -12.90 -5.13 -19.29
CA HIS A 187 -14.29 -4.82 -19.63
C HIS A 187 -14.84 -3.61 -18.83
N LYS A 188 -14.33 -3.39 -17.61
CA LYS A 188 -14.68 -2.27 -16.74
C LYS A 188 -13.71 -1.08 -16.80
N GLN A 189 -12.82 -1.00 -17.79
CA GLN A 189 -11.80 0.06 -17.87
C GLN A 189 -12.35 1.50 -17.74
N ASN A 190 -13.56 1.76 -18.27
CA ASN A 190 -14.21 3.09 -18.17
C ASN A 190 -14.67 3.46 -16.75
N ARG A 191 -14.70 2.48 -15.83
CA ARG A 191 -15.11 2.61 -14.43
C ARG A 191 -14.00 2.19 -13.46
N LEU A 192 -12.84 1.76 -13.97
CA LEU A 192 -11.65 1.44 -13.20
C LEU A 192 -10.74 2.66 -13.13
N LYS A 193 -10.43 3.12 -11.91
CA LYS A 193 -9.65 4.36 -11.70
C LYS A 193 -8.52 4.16 -10.71
N GLY A 194 -7.32 4.57 -11.11
CA GLY A 194 -6.16 4.60 -10.24
C GLY A 194 -6.05 5.91 -9.48
N ILE A 195 -6.03 5.84 -8.16
CA ILE A 195 -5.88 7.00 -7.26
C ILE A 195 -4.72 6.70 -6.32
N LEU A 196 -3.65 7.50 -6.39
CA LEU A 196 -2.50 7.35 -5.50
C LEU A 196 -2.88 7.54 -4.04
N ASN A 197 -2.27 6.75 -3.16
CA ASN A 197 -2.32 6.98 -1.72
C ASN A 197 -1.59 8.28 -1.37
N GLY A 198 -1.99 8.87 -0.24
CA GLY A 198 -1.22 9.92 0.41
C GLY A 198 -0.33 9.37 1.52
N ILE A 199 0.57 10.21 2.01
CA ILE A 199 1.33 10.01 3.25
C ILE A 199 0.85 11.01 4.32
N GLY A 200 0.95 10.61 5.59
CA GLY A 200 0.53 11.42 6.72
C GLY A 200 1.61 12.42 7.20
N GLU A 201 1.24 13.26 8.15
CA GLU A 201 2.15 14.26 8.76
C GLU A 201 3.19 13.64 9.70
N ASP A 202 2.97 12.38 10.12
CA ASP A 202 3.94 11.54 10.82
C ASP A 202 5.24 11.36 10.01
N TRP A 203 5.17 11.52 8.68
CA TRP A 203 6.32 11.51 7.78
C TRP A 203 6.76 12.94 7.43
N ASN A 204 7.25 13.69 8.42
CA ASN A 204 7.74 15.05 8.21
C ASN A 204 9.09 15.28 8.92
N PRO A 205 10.20 15.47 8.18
CA PRO A 205 11.51 15.59 8.80
C PRO A 205 11.67 16.77 9.78
N GLN A 206 10.75 17.75 9.77
CA GLN A 206 10.76 18.88 10.69
C GLN A 206 10.06 18.59 12.03
N THR A 207 9.10 17.66 12.05
CA THR A 207 8.19 17.44 13.19
C THR A 207 8.07 15.98 13.60
N ASP A 208 8.70 15.06 12.88
CA ASP A 208 8.67 13.63 13.15
C ASP A 208 9.26 13.33 14.53
N PRO A 209 8.45 12.85 15.50
CA PRO A 209 8.90 12.57 16.85
C PRO A 209 9.89 11.40 16.94
N MET A 210 10.02 10.60 15.88
CA MET A 210 10.98 9.49 15.80
C MET A 210 12.38 9.96 15.39
N LEU A 211 12.53 11.23 14.96
CA LEU A 211 13.82 11.84 14.62
C LEU A 211 14.33 12.73 15.74
N GLU A 212 15.51 12.41 16.25
CA GLU A 212 16.17 13.22 17.29
C GLU A 212 16.77 14.52 16.75
N ASN A 213 16.96 14.62 15.43
CA ASN A 213 17.58 15.77 14.77
C ASN A 213 16.71 16.20 13.57
N PRO A 214 15.72 17.09 13.78
CA PRO A 214 14.85 17.55 12.71
C PRO A 214 15.64 18.31 11.63
N PHE A 215 15.12 18.31 10.40
CA PHE A 215 15.75 18.98 9.26
C PHE A 215 14.71 19.44 8.22
N SER A 216 15.11 20.33 7.30
CA SER A 216 14.26 20.86 6.24
C SER A 216 15.00 20.94 4.91
N THR A 217 14.29 21.29 3.82
CA THR A 217 14.89 21.52 2.49
C THR A 217 15.97 22.60 2.47
N GLU A 218 15.93 23.52 3.42
CA GLU A 218 16.84 24.65 3.60
C GLU A 218 18.05 24.26 4.46
N ASP A 219 17.85 23.45 5.50
CA ASP A 219 18.90 22.96 6.41
C ASP A 219 18.88 21.44 6.53
N MET A 220 19.84 20.79 5.86
CA MET A 220 20.02 19.34 5.83
C MET A 220 21.01 18.84 6.90
N THR A 221 21.44 19.69 7.83
CA THR A 221 22.42 19.33 8.87
C THR A 221 21.91 18.19 9.75
N GLY A 222 20.62 18.22 10.13
CA GLY A 222 19.99 17.14 10.89
C GLY A 222 20.05 15.79 10.18
N LYS A 223 19.82 15.77 8.85
CA LYS A 223 19.95 14.54 8.03
C LYS A 223 21.36 13.96 8.09
N ALA A 224 22.38 14.81 7.99
CA ALA A 224 23.79 14.37 8.05
C ALA A 224 24.13 13.76 9.43
N ILE A 225 23.64 14.35 10.53
CA ILE A 225 23.82 13.83 11.89
C ILE A 225 23.12 12.46 12.04
N ILE A 226 21.90 12.33 11.52
CA ILE A 226 21.15 11.06 11.57
C ILE A 226 21.92 9.96 10.83
N LYS A 227 22.46 10.26 9.65
CA LYS A 227 23.31 9.31 8.89
C LYS A 227 24.53 8.86 9.69
N GLU A 228 25.27 9.79 10.28
CA GLU A 228 26.46 9.47 11.09
C GLU A 228 26.08 8.58 12.30
N ASN A 229 24.95 8.89 12.95
CA ASN A 229 24.43 8.12 14.08
C ASN A 229 24.06 6.69 13.67
N ILE A 230 23.41 6.50 12.52
CA ILE A 230 23.11 5.16 11.98
C ILE A 230 24.40 4.41 11.64
N GLN A 231 25.38 5.06 11.01
CA GLN A 231 26.68 4.44 10.73
C GLN A 231 27.34 3.94 12.03
N ARG A 232 27.35 4.79 13.07
CA ARG A 232 27.92 4.48 14.38
C ARG A 232 27.17 3.35 15.10
N GLU A 233 25.84 3.42 15.15
CA GLU A 233 25.00 2.41 15.82
C GLU A 233 25.16 1.03 15.19
N PHE A 234 25.28 0.98 13.86
CA PHE A 234 25.37 -0.27 13.12
C PHE A 234 26.80 -0.78 12.91
N GLY A 235 27.82 -0.06 13.41
CA GLY A 235 29.22 -0.43 13.25
C GLY A 235 29.73 -0.29 11.81
N LEU A 236 29.03 0.48 10.97
CA LEU A 236 29.47 0.82 9.63
C LEU A 236 30.63 1.83 9.70
N THR A 237 31.42 1.92 8.63
CA THR A 237 32.44 2.97 8.50
C THR A 237 31.79 4.36 8.63
N ILE A 238 32.23 5.15 9.61
CA ILE A 238 31.70 6.50 9.86
C ILE A 238 32.36 7.48 8.88
N ASP A 239 31.67 7.77 7.78
CA ASP A 239 32.09 8.76 6.78
C ASP A 239 30.84 9.27 6.03
N GLY A 240 30.56 10.56 6.18
CA GLY A 240 29.43 11.21 5.50
C GLY A 240 29.56 11.20 3.96
N ASN A 241 30.77 11.01 3.43
CA ASN A 241 31.01 10.94 1.99
C ASN A 241 30.70 9.58 1.38
N ILE A 242 30.66 8.51 2.17
CA ILE A 242 30.27 7.18 1.70
C ILE A 242 28.75 7.12 1.61
N PRO A 243 28.15 6.90 0.42
CA PRO A 243 26.70 6.81 0.31
C PRO A 243 26.14 5.62 1.09
N LEU A 244 25.02 5.86 1.76
CA LEU A 244 24.22 4.89 2.48
C LEU A 244 22.93 4.60 1.69
N ILE A 245 22.81 3.38 1.19
CA ILE A 245 21.58 2.88 0.56
C ILE A 245 20.77 2.13 1.62
N THR A 246 19.50 2.47 1.74
CA THR A 246 18.60 1.89 2.75
C THR A 246 17.52 1.03 2.10
N TYR A 247 17.06 0.04 2.85
CA TYR A 247 15.91 -0.79 2.50
C TYR A 247 15.09 -1.03 3.76
N VAL A 248 13.79 -0.76 3.69
CA VAL A 248 12.82 -1.10 4.73
C VAL A 248 11.64 -1.84 4.09
N GLY A 249 11.38 -3.08 4.51
CA GLY A 249 10.26 -3.82 3.93
C GLY A 249 10.20 -5.31 4.25
N ARG A 250 9.20 -5.97 3.68
CA ARG A 250 9.05 -7.44 3.80
C ARG A 250 10.11 -8.15 2.97
N LEU A 251 10.78 -9.13 3.57
CA LEU A 251 11.79 -9.96 2.93
C LEU A 251 11.11 -11.12 2.21
N VAL A 252 10.49 -10.82 1.06
CA VAL A 252 9.79 -11.77 0.20
C VAL A 252 10.15 -11.51 -1.26
N GLU A 253 10.01 -12.54 -2.10
CA GLU A 253 10.38 -12.46 -3.52
C GLU A 253 9.61 -11.36 -4.27
N GLN A 254 8.35 -11.10 -3.91
CA GLN A 254 7.56 -9.98 -4.46
C GLN A 254 8.28 -8.62 -4.33
N LYS A 255 9.08 -8.41 -3.27
CA LYS A 255 9.82 -7.16 -3.00
C LYS A 255 11.22 -7.13 -3.62
N GLY A 256 11.57 -8.10 -4.47
CA GLY A 256 12.86 -8.13 -5.18
C GLY A 256 14.08 -8.37 -4.30
N ILE A 257 13.89 -8.82 -3.06
CA ILE A 257 14.97 -8.93 -2.09
C ILE A 257 16.03 -9.96 -2.50
N ASP A 258 15.61 -11.02 -3.20
CA ASP A 258 16.49 -12.04 -3.78
C ASP A 258 17.46 -11.46 -4.81
N LEU A 259 17.01 -10.50 -5.64
CA LEU A 259 17.85 -9.82 -6.62
C LEU A 259 18.76 -8.80 -5.95
N LEU A 260 18.26 -8.10 -4.92
CA LEU A 260 19.06 -7.17 -4.14
C LEU A 260 20.20 -7.89 -3.40
N ILE A 261 19.92 -9.03 -2.77
CA ILE A 261 20.93 -9.87 -2.11
C ILE A 261 22.02 -10.27 -3.10
N GLN A 262 21.65 -10.77 -4.28
CA GLN A 262 22.60 -11.15 -5.34
C GLN A 262 23.42 -9.95 -5.83
N ALA A 263 22.78 -8.79 -6.02
CA ALA A 263 23.46 -7.57 -6.42
C ALA A 263 24.48 -7.10 -5.37
N ILE A 264 24.12 -7.13 -4.10
CA ILE A 264 25.02 -6.81 -2.97
C ILE A 264 26.20 -7.77 -2.90
N GLU A 265 25.97 -9.08 -3.05
CA GLU A 265 27.04 -10.08 -3.00
C GLU A 265 28.10 -9.87 -4.11
N THR A 266 27.66 -9.41 -5.27
CA THR A 266 28.48 -9.23 -6.48
C THR A 266 29.01 -7.81 -6.69
N LEU A 267 28.65 -6.85 -5.82
CA LEU A 267 29.04 -5.43 -5.93
C LEU A 267 30.54 -5.18 -5.68
N GLY A 268 31.28 -6.16 -5.16
CA GLY A 268 32.73 -6.10 -4.97
C GLY A 268 33.20 -4.95 -4.07
N GLY A 269 34.32 -4.31 -4.45
CA GLY A 269 34.97 -3.22 -3.71
C GLY A 269 34.30 -1.84 -3.83
N THR A 270 33.07 -1.75 -4.33
CA THR A 270 32.35 -0.48 -4.48
C THR A 270 32.15 0.21 -3.13
N GLN A 271 32.59 1.47 -2.99
CA GLN A 271 32.50 2.22 -1.74
C GLN A 271 31.08 2.73 -1.48
N VAL A 272 30.19 1.81 -1.09
CA VAL A 272 28.79 2.05 -0.75
C VAL A 272 28.40 1.20 0.45
N GLN A 273 27.50 1.72 1.28
CA GLN A 273 26.97 1.06 2.46
C GLN A 273 25.50 0.67 2.28
N PHE A 274 25.08 -0.38 2.98
CA PHE A 274 23.70 -0.84 3.04
C PHE A 274 23.21 -0.94 4.48
N ALA A 275 22.03 -0.39 4.75
CA ALA A 275 21.29 -0.61 5.99
C ALA A 275 19.90 -1.16 5.66
N ILE A 276 19.63 -2.38 6.13
CA ILE A 276 18.46 -3.17 5.74
C ILE A 276 17.66 -3.51 7.00
N LEU A 277 16.39 -3.11 7.02
CA LEU A 277 15.41 -3.48 8.05
C LEU A 277 14.27 -4.26 7.41
N GLY A 278 13.98 -5.45 7.92
CA GLY A 278 12.87 -6.23 7.42
C GLY A 278 12.70 -7.61 8.04
N ALA A 279 11.56 -8.23 7.78
CA ALA A 279 11.28 -9.62 8.17
C ALA A 279 10.52 -10.33 7.05
N GLY A 280 10.62 -11.65 6.97
CA GLY A 280 9.90 -12.41 5.96
C GLY A 280 10.37 -13.86 5.86
N GLU A 281 10.68 -14.31 4.65
CA GLU A 281 11.10 -15.69 4.42
C GLU A 281 12.48 -15.95 5.03
N HIS A 282 12.60 -17.01 5.83
CA HIS A 282 13.84 -17.35 6.54
C HIS A 282 15.07 -17.49 5.64
N ARG A 283 14.89 -17.90 4.37
CA ARG A 283 15.99 -17.98 3.39
C ARG A 283 16.63 -16.62 3.13
N PHE A 284 15.83 -15.55 3.04
CA PHE A 284 16.33 -14.20 2.79
C PHE A 284 16.93 -13.58 4.05
N GLU A 285 16.30 -13.80 5.22
CA GLU A 285 16.86 -13.38 6.50
C GLU A 285 18.25 -13.97 6.74
N HIS A 286 18.41 -15.28 6.46
CA HIS A 286 19.69 -15.97 6.62
C HIS A 286 20.76 -15.44 5.64
N ALA A 287 20.39 -15.25 4.37
CA ALA A 287 21.31 -14.73 3.36
C ALA A 287 21.79 -13.31 3.70
N LEU A 288 20.89 -12.42 4.13
CA LEU A 288 21.22 -11.06 4.54
C LEU A 288 22.13 -11.03 5.78
N ARG A 289 21.82 -11.82 6.81
CA ARG A 289 22.70 -11.95 7.99
C ARG A 289 24.09 -12.43 7.61
N SER A 290 24.19 -13.37 6.67
CA SER A 290 25.46 -13.89 6.17
C SER A 290 26.26 -12.83 5.39
N LEU A 291 25.59 -12.00 4.58
CA LEU A 291 26.22 -10.88 3.88
C LEU A 291 26.74 -9.82 4.85
N ALA A 292 25.95 -9.45 5.86
CA ALA A 292 26.36 -8.52 6.90
C ALA A 292 27.58 -9.03 7.69
N ALA A 293 27.58 -10.30 8.09
CA ALA A 293 28.70 -10.91 8.81
C ALA A 293 30.01 -10.92 8.00
N LYS A 294 29.94 -11.03 6.67
CA LYS A 294 31.10 -10.97 5.77
C LYS A 294 31.62 -9.55 5.53
N ASN A 295 30.78 -8.53 5.69
CA ASN A 295 31.09 -7.13 5.35
C ASN A 295 30.57 -6.16 6.45
N PRO A 296 30.96 -6.33 7.72
CA PRO A 296 30.35 -5.63 8.85
C PRO A 296 30.54 -4.12 8.84
N ASP A 297 31.58 -3.62 8.15
CA ASP A 297 31.89 -2.21 7.98
C ASP A 297 31.07 -1.53 6.85
N ARG A 298 30.33 -2.32 6.08
CA ARG A 298 29.57 -1.89 4.88
C ARG A 298 28.10 -2.30 4.89
N ILE A 299 27.73 -3.40 5.52
CA ILE A 299 26.38 -3.96 5.44
C ILE A 299 25.84 -4.20 6.86
N ALA A 300 24.73 -3.54 7.17
CA ALA A 300 23.98 -3.73 8.40
C ALA A 300 22.58 -4.29 8.10
N VAL A 301 22.16 -5.28 8.90
CA VAL A 301 20.87 -5.97 8.73
C VAL A 301 20.20 -6.11 10.09
N VAL A 302 18.98 -5.61 10.20
CA VAL A 302 18.10 -5.79 11.35
C VAL A 302 16.89 -6.62 10.90
N ILE A 303 16.73 -7.80 11.51
CA ILE A 303 15.60 -8.67 11.21
C ILE A 303 14.46 -8.39 12.18
N GLY A 304 13.31 -8.02 11.64
CA GLY A 304 12.14 -7.62 12.40
C GLY A 304 11.47 -6.38 11.79
N TYR A 305 10.59 -5.77 12.57
CA TYR A 305 10.03 -4.46 12.26
C TYR A 305 10.18 -3.58 13.50
N ASP A 306 10.71 -2.39 13.29
CA ASP A 306 10.82 -1.34 14.30
C ASP A 306 10.47 -0.02 13.59
N GLU A 307 9.37 0.60 14.02
CA GLU A 307 8.84 1.81 13.40
C GLU A 307 9.80 3.00 13.56
N LYS A 308 10.35 3.20 14.76
CA LYS A 308 11.32 4.29 15.01
C LYS A 308 12.55 4.12 14.11
N LEU A 309 13.06 2.90 13.97
CA LEU A 309 14.18 2.62 13.10
C LEU A 309 13.83 2.81 11.62
N ALA A 310 12.63 2.44 11.18
CA ALA A 310 12.17 2.67 9.81
C ALA A 310 12.22 4.16 9.45
N HIS A 311 11.68 5.04 10.30
CA HIS A 311 11.76 6.50 10.12
C HIS A 311 13.21 6.99 10.07
N ARG A 312 14.07 6.51 10.98
CA ARG A 312 15.49 6.88 11.02
C ARG A 312 16.24 6.41 9.77
N LEU A 313 15.92 5.26 9.20
CA LEU A 313 16.55 4.77 7.97
C LEU A 313 16.09 5.55 6.74
N GLU A 314 14.79 5.85 6.63
CA GLU A 314 14.27 6.76 5.60
C GLU A 314 14.94 8.14 5.69
N ALA A 315 15.22 8.64 6.90
CA ALA A 315 15.98 9.87 7.14
C ALA A 315 17.47 9.74 6.86
N ALA A 316 18.13 8.65 7.23
CA ALA A 316 19.58 8.48 7.12
C ALA A 316 20.04 8.22 5.69
N GLY A 317 19.21 7.56 4.89
CA GLY A 317 19.55 7.15 3.54
C GLY A 317 19.95 8.31 2.64
N ASP A 318 20.96 8.09 1.82
CA ASP A 318 21.20 8.94 0.64
C ASP A 318 20.36 8.46 -0.55
N ALA A 319 20.12 7.15 -0.61
CA ALA A 319 19.15 6.51 -1.47
C ALA A 319 18.36 5.42 -0.73
N PHE A 320 17.17 5.11 -1.27
CA PHE A 320 16.30 4.05 -0.78
C PHE A 320 15.96 3.11 -1.93
N ILE A 321 16.19 1.82 -1.80
CA ILE A 321 16.03 0.87 -2.91
C ILE A 321 14.74 0.04 -2.80
N MET A 322 13.94 0.02 -3.86
CA MET A 322 12.67 -0.72 -3.98
C MET A 322 12.65 -1.53 -5.28
N PRO A 323 13.33 -2.69 -5.33
CA PRO A 323 13.38 -3.54 -6.52
C PRO A 323 12.13 -4.41 -6.65
N SER A 324 10.95 -3.91 -6.29
CA SER A 324 9.71 -4.69 -6.24
C SER A 324 9.33 -5.24 -7.62
N ARG A 325 8.99 -6.54 -7.68
CA ARG A 325 8.36 -7.16 -8.86
C ARG A 325 6.93 -6.67 -9.07
N PHE A 326 6.29 -6.29 -7.97
CA PHE A 326 4.89 -5.89 -7.93
C PHE A 326 4.69 -4.89 -6.80
N GLU A 327 4.10 -3.73 -7.09
CA GLU A 327 3.88 -2.69 -6.09
C GLU A 327 2.64 -1.84 -6.44
N PRO A 328 1.43 -2.21 -5.98
CA PRO A 328 0.20 -1.49 -6.30
C PRO A 328 0.31 0.02 -6.13
N CYS A 329 0.90 0.46 -5.02
CA CYS A 329 1.24 1.85 -4.75
C CYS A 329 2.70 1.99 -4.31
N GLY A 330 3.04 1.35 -3.17
CA GLY A 330 4.30 1.62 -2.47
C GLY A 330 4.22 2.95 -1.73
N LEU A 331 4.60 2.98 -0.44
CA LEU A 331 4.61 4.23 0.34
C LEU A 331 6.04 4.73 0.58
N ASN A 332 7.00 3.82 0.68
CA ASN A 332 8.39 4.14 1.00
C ASN A 332 9.01 5.14 0.04
N GLN A 333 8.78 5.06 -1.27
CA GLN A 333 9.32 6.07 -2.19
C GLN A 333 8.79 7.48 -1.90
N MET A 334 7.55 7.62 -1.42
CA MET A 334 7.01 8.92 -1.02
C MET A 334 7.62 9.38 0.31
N TYR A 335 7.84 8.46 1.27
CA TYR A 335 8.58 8.74 2.50
C TYR A 335 10.02 9.17 2.21
N SER A 336 10.74 8.40 1.39
CA SER A 336 12.11 8.69 0.98
C SER A 336 12.20 10.07 0.34
N LEU A 337 11.32 10.39 -0.63
CA LEU A 337 11.29 11.72 -1.25
C LEU A 337 11.06 12.83 -0.23
N ARG A 338 10.10 12.64 0.68
CA ARG A 338 9.78 13.60 1.75
C ARG A 338 10.96 13.84 2.71
N TYR A 339 11.80 12.83 2.92
CA TYR A 339 12.98 12.87 3.79
C TYR A 339 14.28 13.20 3.04
N GLY A 340 14.20 13.54 1.75
CA GLY A 340 15.36 13.86 0.93
C GLY A 340 16.26 12.65 0.65
N THR A 341 15.70 11.46 0.59
CA THR A 341 16.38 10.21 0.22
C THR A 341 15.95 9.85 -1.18
N LEU A 342 16.90 9.67 -2.12
CA LEU A 342 16.56 9.42 -3.52
C LEU A 342 16.08 7.96 -3.71
N PRO A 343 14.84 7.73 -4.14
CA PRO A 343 14.37 6.37 -4.39
C PRO A 343 15.02 5.79 -5.66
N ILE A 344 15.41 4.52 -5.58
CA ILE A 344 15.84 3.66 -6.68
C ILE A 344 14.78 2.57 -6.82
N VAL A 345 13.96 2.64 -7.87
CA VAL A 345 12.74 1.82 -7.99
C VAL A 345 12.69 1.05 -9.29
N HIS A 346 12.02 -0.09 -9.28
CA HIS A 346 11.54 -0.73 -10.51
C HIS A 346 10.26 -0.06 -11.01
N ARG A 347 10.09 0.08 -12.33
CA ARG A 347 8.91 0.71 -12.95
C ARG A 347 7.68 -0.19 -12.90
N VAL A 348 7.05 -0.29 -11.72
CA VAL A 348 5.81 -1.04 -11.51
C VAL A 348 4.84 -0.24 -10.64
N GLY A 349 3.55 -0.38 -10.94
CA GLY A 349 2.43 0.20 -10.20
C GLY A 349 2.69 1.63 -9.73
N GLY A 350 2.51 1.91 -8.44
CA GLY A 350 2.64 3.28 -7.94
C GLY A 350 4.06 3.81 -7.89
N LEU A 351 5.09 2.96 -8.00
CA LEU A 351 6.47 3.42 -8.10
C LEU A 351 6.70 4.17 -9.41
N ALA A 352 6.11 3.67 -10.51
CA ALA A 352 6.14 4.32 -11.82
C ALA A 352 5.42 5.67 -11.83
N ASP A 353 4.38 5.82 -11.01
CA ASP A 353 3.57 7.04 -10.92
C ASP A 353 4.17 8.12 -10.01
N THR A 354 5.05 7.74 -9.08
CA THR A 354 5.54 8.64 -8.02
C THR A 354 6.99 9.07 -8.21
N VAL A 355 7.82 8.23 -8.85
CA VAL A 355 9.24 8.51 -9.09
C VAL A 355 9.49 8.86 -10.55
N SER A 356 10.09 10.03 -10.77
CA SER A 356 10.49 10.50 -12.10
C SER A 356 11.98 10.28 -12.27
N HIS A 357 12.33 9.49 -13.30
CA HIS A 357 13.72 9.13 -13.58
C HIS A 357 14.58 10.36 -13.85
N ILE A 358 15.80 10.37 -13.31
CA ILE A 358 16.80 11.41 -13.56
C ILE A 358 17.28 11.32 -15.01
N THR A 359 16.91 12.34 -15.79
CA THR A 359 17.41 12.67 -17.13
C THR A 359 17.74 14.17 -17.21
N PRO A 360 18.52 14.64 -18.20
CA PRO A 360 18.76 16.07 -18.39
C PRO A 360 17.48 16.91 -18.48
N GLU A 361 16.42 16.39 -19.10
CA GLU A 361 15.12 17.04 -19.26
C GLU A 361 14.41 17.17 -17.92
N SER A 362 14.29 16.07 -17.17
CA SER A 362 13.65 16.07 -15.85
C SER A 362 14.38 16.94 -14.82
N ILE A 363 15.72 17.04 -14.92
CA ILE A 363 16.51 17.94 -14.08
C ILE A 363 16.22 19.41 -14.43
N LYS A 364 15.97 19.70 -15.71
CA LYS A 364 15.72 21.04 -16.23
C LYS A 364 14.32 21.54 -15.88
N ASP A 365 13.31 20.68 -15.99
CA ASP A 365 11.91 21.03 -15.70
C ASP A 365 11.53 20.93 -14.22
N GLY A 366 12.39 20.32 -13.38
CA GLY A 366 12.17 20.22 -11.95
C GLY A 366 11.49 18.93 -11.49
N SER A 367 11.20 17.99 -12.39
CA SER A 367 10.50 16.75 -12.08
C SER A 367 11.40 15.62 -11.56
N ALA A 368 12.71 15.67 -11.83
CA ALA A 368 13.65 14.63 -11.43
C ALA A 368 13.56 14.34 -9.93
N SER A 369 13.43 13.07 -9.57
CA SER A 369 13.20 12.68 -8.17
C SER A 369 13.85 11.35 -7.77
N GLY A 370 14.23 10.49 -8.72
CA GLY A 370 14.91 9.25 -8.38
C GLY A 370 15.40 8.47 -9.60
N ILE A 371 15.81 7.22 -9.37
CA ILE A 371 16.27 6.32 -10.43
C ILE A 371 15.20 5.28 -10.65
N VAL A 372 14.85 5.05 -11.91
CA VAL A 372 13.82 4.09 -12.30
C VAL A 372 14.50 3.08 -13.22
N ILE A 373 14.36 1.80 -12.92
CA ILE A 373 14.78 0.71 -13.81
C ILE A 373 13.54 0.09 -14.46
N ASP A 374 13.63 -0.19 -15.76
CA ASP A 374 12.53 -0.77 -16.55
C ASP A 374 12.55 -2.30 -16.56
N HIS A 375 13.75 -2.87 -16.47
CA HIS A 375 13.96 -4.31 -16.37
C HIS A 375 14.48 -4.64 -14.99
N LEU A 376 13.94 -5.71 -14.40
CA LEU A 376 14.30 -6.13 -13.05
C LEU A 376 15.19 -7.38 -13.09
N ASP A 377 16.49 -7.15 -13.08
CA ASP A 377 17.52 -8.16 -12.88
C ASP A 377 18.70 -7.59 -12.08
N VAL A 378 19.69 -8.44 -11.78
CA VAL A 378 20.88 -8.05 -11.00
C VAL A 378 21.68 -6.95 -11.72
N SER A 379 21.79 -7.01 -13.04
CA SER A 379 22.54 -6.04 -13.84
C SER A 379 21.88 -4.66 -13.81
N ALA A 380 20.55 -4.60 -13.84
CA ALA A 380 19.78 -3.38 -13.72
C ALA A 380 19.95 -2.73 -12.34
N ILE A 381 19.96 -3.53 -11.27
CA ILE A 381 20.23 -3.04 -9.91
C ILE A 381 21.68 -2.49 -9.82
N HIS A 382 22.66 -3.20 -10.38
CA HIS A 382 24.05 -2.70 -10.44
C HIS A 382 24.17 -1.39 -11.20
N TRP A 383 23.54 -1.31 -12.37
CA TRP A 383 23.51 -0.08 -13.16
C TRP A 383 22.90 1.07 -12.35
N ALA A 384 21.78 0.84 -11.67
CA ALA A 384 21.10 1.86 -10.89
C ALA A 384 21.94 2.35 -9.71
N ILE A 385 22.61 1.43 -9.01
CA ILE A 385 23.54 1.78 -7.93
C ILE A 385 24.73 2.56 -8.49
N GLY A 386 25.34 2.11 -9.59
CA GLY A 386 26.42 2.83 -10.25
C GLY A 386 26.02 4.24 -10.70
N TYR A 387 24.83 4.37 -11.30
CA TYR A 387 24.28 5.66 -11.73
C TYR A 387 24.02 6.58 -10.55
N PHE A 388 23.46 6.06 -9.45
CA PHE A 388 23.33 6.79 -8.20
C PHE A 388 24.68 7.29 -7.68
N MET A 389 25.72 6.45 -7.70
CA MET A 389 27.06 6.84 -7.26
C MET A 389 27.61 8.02 -8.07
N GLU A 390 27.42 8.04 -9.40
CA GLU A 390 27.84 9.16 -10.25
C GLU A 390 27.10 10.47 -9.91
N ILE A 391 25.77 10.39 -9.70
CA ILE A 391 24.99 11.54 -9.24
C ILE A 391 25.46 11.99 -7.85
N TYR A 392 25.74 11.06 -6.95
CA TYR A 392 26.14 11.34 -5.57
C TYR A 392 27.54 11.98 -5.49
N LYS A 393 28.44 11.68 -6.42
CA LYS A 393 29.74 12.36 -6.55
C LYS A 393 29.57 13.84 -6.87
N ASP A 394 28.63 14.20 -7.73
CA ASP A 394 28.24 15.59 -7.97
C ASP A 394 27.26 16.07 -6.88
N ARG A 395 27.81 16.55 -5.76
CA ARG A 395 27.03 17.02 -4.62
C ARG A 395 26.07 18.16 -4.93
N ASN A 396 26.35 18.98 -5.93
CA ASN A 396 25.47 20.06 -6.32
C ASN A 396 24.25 19.51 -7.07
N LEU A 397 24.48 18.58 -8.00
CA LEU A 397 23.42 17.89 -8.72
C LEU A 397 22.55 17.04 -7.77
N TYR A 398 23.18 16.24 -6.90
CA TYR A 398 22.47 15.44 -5.90
C TYR A 398 21.55 16.29 -5.03
N ARG A 399 22.05 17.40 -4.45
CA ARG A 399 21.26 18.31 -3.61
C ARG A 399 20.12 18.97 -4.38
N LYS A 400 20.32 19.27 -5.68
CA LYS A 400 19.27 19.82 -6.54
C LYS A 400 18.12 18.81 -6.69
N ILE A 401 18.42 17.56 -7.02
CA ILE A 401 17.43 16.49 -7.19
C ILE A 401 16.75 16.15 -5.86
N GLN A 402 17.52 16.10 -4.77
CA GLN A 402 17.01 15.89 -3.41
C GLN A 402 15.94 16.93 -3.04
N ARG A 403 16.20 18.22 -3.30
CA ARG A 403 15.22 19.29 -3.06
C ARG A 403 13.99 19.18 -3.95
N GLN A 404 14.16 18.82 -5.23
CA GLN A 404 13.04 18.58 -6.15
C GLN A 404 12.13 17.46 -5.65
N GLY A 405 12.72 16.36 -5.14
CA GLY A 405 11.99 15.27 -4.51
C GLY A 405 11.21 15.70 -3.27
N MET A 406 11.83 16.43 -2.34
CA MET A 406 11.21 16.91 -1.10
C MET A 406 10.06 17.90 -1.32
N GLN A 407 10.03 18.58 -2.47
CA GLN A 407 8.97 19.54 -2.85
C GLN A 407 7.72 18.87 -3.44
N LYS A 408 7.76 17.57 -3.74
CA LYS A 408 6.57 16.85 -4.22
C LYS A 408 5.50 16.74 -3.13
N ASP A 409 4.26 17.05 -3.50
CA ASP A 409 3.10 16.91 -2.61
C ASP A 409 2.49 15.52 -2.73
N PHE A 410 2.66 14.72 -1.67
CA PHE A 410 2.04 13.41 -1.50
C PHE A 410 1.02 13.40 -0.35
N GLY A 411 0.51 14.56 0.06
CA GLY A 411 -0.46 14.64 1.15
C GLY A 411 -1.82 14.01 0.82
N TRP A 412 -2.49 13.47 1.84
CA TRP A 412 -3.82 12.85 1.71
C TRP A 412 -4.90 13.76 1.10
N ILE A 413 -4.79 15.08 1.25
CA ILE A 413 -5.75 16.04 0.69
C ILE A 413 -5.83 15.91 -0.84
N THR A 414 -4.70 15.69 -1.51
CA THR A 414 -4.65 15.54 -2.97
C THR A 414 -5.35 14.25 -3.40
N SER A 415 -5.10 13.13 -2.71
CA SER A 415 -5.81 11.86 -2.93
C SER A 415 -7.33 11.98 -2.66
N ALA A 416 -7.72 12.60 -1.53
CA ALA A 416 -9.11 12.77 -1.14
C ALA A 416 -9.93 13.59 -2.15
N LYS A 417 -9.32 14.58 -2.81
CA LYS A 417 -9.96 15.34 -3.88
C LYS A 417 -10.33 14.46 -5.07
N GLU A 418 -9.48 13.51 -5.46
CA GLU A 418 -9.78 12.57 -6.55
C GLU A 418 -10.92 11.61 -6.16
N TYR A 419 -10.89 11.05 -4.95
CA TYR A 419 -11.99 10.23 -4.44
C TYR A 419 -13.33 10.99 -4.43
N LYS A 420 -13.32 12.27 -4.01
CA LYS A 420 -14.53 13.12 -4.03
C LYS A 420 -15.13 13.26 -5.44
N LYS A 421 -14.31 13.31 -6.49
CA LYS A 421 -14.80 13.35 -7.88
C LYS A 421 -15.51 12.04 -8.25
N ILE A 422 -14.93 10.89 -7.89
CA ILE A 422 -15.55 9.57 -8.11
C ILE A 422 -16.88 9.46 -7.37
N TYR A 423 -16.92 9.85 -6.10
CA TYR A 423 -18.15 9.86 -5.30
C TYR A 423 -19.24 10.71 -5.95
N SER A 424 -18.88 11.92 -6.40
CA SER A 424 -19.80 12.83 -7.07
C SER A 424 -20.33 12.25 -8.38
N ALA A 425 -19.48 11.59 -9.17
CA ALA A 425 -19.87 10.93 -10.43
C ALA A 425 -20.83 9.76 -10.19
N ALA A 426 -20.56 8.94 -9.17
CA ALA A 426 -21.40 7.81 -8.78
C ALA A 426 -22.82 8.27 -8.38
N LEU A 427 -22.93 9.34 -7.59
CA LEU A 427 -24.22 9.90 -7.17
C LEU A 427 -25.03 10.48 -8.35
N LYS A 428 -24.35 11.00 -9.38
CA LYS A 428 -25.01 11.53 -10.59
C LYS A 428 -25.37 10.46 -11.62
N GLY A 429 -24.92 9.21 -11.43
CA GLY A 429 -25.08 8.14 -12.44
C GLY A 429 -24.30 8.40 -13.74
N GLN A 430 -23.24 9.20 -13.68
CA GLN A 430 -22.44 9.58 -14.85
C GLN A 430 -21.26 8.62 -15.05
N THR A 431 -20.83 8.42 -16.30
CA THR A 431 -19.52 7.85 -16.62
C THR A 431 -18.44 8.90 -16.36
N TYR A 432 -17.35 8.55 -15.67
CA TYR A 432 -16.25 9.47 -15.40
C TYR A 432 -15.36 9.60 -16.64
N ASP A 433 -15.47 10.73 -17.34
CA ASP A 433 -14.65 11.06 -18.49
C ASP A 433 -13.48 11.96 -18.08
N GLU A 434 -12.26 11.42 -18.18
CA GLU A 434 -11.01 12.13 -17.86
C GLU A 434 -10.69 13.25 -18.87
N SER A 435 -11.33 13.26 -20.04
CA SER A 435 -11.10 14.26 -21.10
C SER A 435 -11.66 15.64 -20.78
N SER A 436 -12.44 15.79 -19.71
CA SER A 436 -12.99 17.08 -19.26
C SER A 436 -11.99 17.98 -18.50
N GLN A 437 -10.71 17.59 -18.39
CA GLN A 437 -9.68 18.33 -17.64
C GLN A 437 -8.91 19.41 -18.45
N HIS A 438 -9.35 19.75 -19.68
CA HIS A 438 -8.73 20.80 -20.50
C HIS A 438 -9.64 22.00 -20.79
N GLU A 439 -10.54 22.36 -19.87
CA GLU A 439 -11.20 23.68 -19.89
C GLU A 439 -11.08 24.34 -18.51
N HIS A 440 -9.95 25.01 -18.28
CA HIS A 440 -9.88 26.29 -17.58
C HIS A 440 -8.62 27.06 -17.97
#